data_AF-A0A319EL64-F1
#
_entry.id   AF-A0A319EL64-F1
#
_cell.length_a   1.000
_cell.length_b   1.000
_cell.length_c   1.000
_cell.angle_alpha   90.00
_cell.angle_beta   90.00
_cell.angle_gamma   90.00
#
_symmetry.space_group_name_H-M   'P 1'
#
loop_
_entity.id
_entity.type
_entity.pdbx_description
1 polymer ?
#
loop_
_entity_poly.entity_id
_entity_poly.type
_entity_poly.pdbx_seq_one_letter_code
_entity_poly.pdbx_strand_id
1 'polypeptide(L)'
;MDEILVRERATRRHALVKIENLIKQAPSQHIDATRLQAASIRHLPLSLEEGTQHQPCFFEPYQGKLPLPEKEDEFLEVTADPDRIMWNNRDLEYFLCDHFSQCWEYTCEVCPHNLPPSGIYREIGDYKFGQLLECITFTWEAVAITDYPEGNYPHFKAMVESDAVGDDRLLRGEIMTITDIMAARLRTKSLRPHIVAPILVLSLMGLCHVRVLEADFDGENLNIRSSKLYDFTKKNTDAVQLLTRYWFGGARDQTMMK
;
A
#
# COMPACT_ATOMS: atom_id res chain seq x y z
N MET A 1 -5.46 -32.38 -0.37
CA MET A 1 -5.26 -31.06 -1.01
C MET A 1 -5.50 -29.93 -0.01
N ASP A 2 -6.63 -29.93 0.72
CA ASP A 2 -6.95 -28.89 1.71
C ASP A 2 -5.93 -28.83 2.88
N GLU A 3 -5.48 -29.98 3.42
CA GLU A 3 -4.51 -29.98 4.53
C GLU A 3 -3.13 -29.37 4.18
N ILE A 4 -2.65 -29.58 2.94
CA ILE A 4 -1.37 -29.01 2.48
C ILE A 4 -1.49 -27.48 2.38
N LEU A 5 -2.56 -26.98 1.77
CA LEU A 5 -2.84 -25.54 1.67
C LEU A 5 -3.01 -24.89 3.04
N VAL A 6 -3.74 -25.53 3.95
CA VAL A 6 -3.93 -25.05 5.33
C VAL A 6 -2.59 -24.95 6.06
N ARG A 7 -1.74 -25.99 5.93
CA ARG A 7 -0.40 -26.00 6.53
C ARG A 7 0.50 -24.92 5.93
N GLU A 8 0.52 -24.79 4.61
CA GLU A 8 1.32 -23.78 3.91
C GLU A 8 0.94 -22.36 4.32
N ARG A 9 -0.36 -22.03 4.30
CA ARG A 9 -0.87 -20.74 4.77
C ARG A 9 -0.51 -20.50 6.24
N ALA A 10 -0.58 -21.54 7.08
CA ALA A 10 -0.15 -21.41 8.47
C ALA A 10 1.34 -21.10 8.58
N THR A 11 2.21 -21.81 7.87
CA THR A 11 3.66 -21.55 7.84
C THR A 11 3.94 -20.10 7.42
N ARG A 12 3.33 -19.62 6.34
CA ARG A 12 3.51 -18.24 5.84
C ARG A 12 3.08 -17.20 6.86
N ARG A 13 1.92 -17.38 7.52
CA ARG A 13 1.49 -16.48 8.61
C ARG A 13 2.49 -16.44 9.77
N HIS A 14 3.03 -17.59 10.18
CA HIS A 14 4.04 -17.62 11.23
C HIS A 14 5.34 -16.93 10.81
N ALA A 15 5.74 -17.05 9.54
CA ALA A 15 6.89 -16.32 9.01
C ALA A 15 6.67 -14.80 9.04
N LEU A 16 5.52 -14.32 8.54
CA LEU A 16 5.16 -12.89 8.57
C LEU A 16 5.18 -12.31 9.99
N VAL A 17 4.62 -13.03 10.97
CA VAL A 17 4.66 -12.61 12.38
C VAL A 17 6.09 -12.54 12.93
N LYS A 18 6.99 -13.46 12.53
CA LYS A 18 8.41 -13.40 12.92
C LYS A 18 9.11 -12.17 12.33
N ILE A 19 8.86 -11.88 11.05
CA ILE A 19 9.37 -10.69 10.37
C ILE A 19 8.93 -9.44 11.11
N GLU A 20 7.62 -9.30 11.34
CA GLU A 20 7.04 -8.17 12.05
C GLU A 20 7.64 -7.98 13.44
N ASN A 21 7.78 -9.04 14.22
CA ASN A 21 8.38 -8.98 15.56
C ASN A 21 9.85 -8.54 15.54
N LEU A 22 10.61 -8.93 14.52
CA LEU A 22 12.00 -8.49 14.35
C LEU A 22 12.06 -6.99 14.01
N ILE A 23 11.20 -6.52 13.11
CA ILE A 23 11.11 -5.11 12.73
C ILE A 23 10.62 -4.25 13.92
N LYS A 24 9.69 -4.76 14.73
CA LYS A 24 9.23 -4.09 15.95
C LYS A 24 10.34 -3.78 16.94
N GLN A 25 11.43 -4.53 16.92
CA GLN A 25 12.61 -4.29 17.77
C GLN A 25 13.62 -3.30 17.16
N ALA A 26 13.33 -2.73 15.98
CA ALA A 26 14.20 -1.73 15.39
C ALA A 26 14.19 -0.44 16.24
N PRO A 27 15.36 0.18 16.48
CA PRO A 27 15.46 1.42 17.26
C PRO A 27 15.14 2.67 16.43
N SER A 28 14.81 2.52 15.14
CA SER A 28 14.55 3.61 14.20
C SER A 28 13.35 3.27 13.31
N GLN A 29 12.73 4.31 12.75
CA GLN A 29 11.72 4.15 11.70
C GLN A 29 12.35 3.69 10.39
N HIS A 30 13.57 4.15 10.07
CA HIS A 30 14.29 3.70 8.89
C HIS A 30 14.96 2.36 9.15
N ILE A 31 14.58 1.35 8.39
CA ILE A 31 15.11 -0.01 8.55
C ILE A 31 16.37 -0.17 7.71
N ASP A 32 17.49 -0.45 8.37
CA ASP A 32 18.77 -0.68 7.70
C ASP A 32 18.83 -2.04 6.97
N ALA A 33 19.75 -2.14 6.00
CA ALA A 33 19.92 -3.32 5.17
C ALA A 33 20.28 -4.58 5.98
N THR A 34 21.04 -4.46 7.07
CA THR A 34 21.40 -5.59 7.94
C THR A 34 20.15 -6.18 8.58
N ARG A 35 19.23 -5.32 9.03
CA ARG A 35 17.96 -5.74 9.63
C ARG A 35 16.99 -6.30 8.59
N LEU A 36 16.92 -5.72 7.39
CA LEU A 36 16.16 -6.31 6.27
C LEU A 36 16.65 -7.73 5.95
N GLN A 37 17.97 -7.92 5.86
CA GLN A 37 18.58 -9.23 5.62
C GLN A 37 18.26 -10.22 6.76
N ALA A 38 18.39 -9.79 8.02
CA ALA A 38 18.05 -10.62 9.18
C ALA A 38 16.56 -11.03 9.21
N ALA A 39 15.69 -10.18 8.68
CA ALA A 39 14.26 -10.42 8.53
C ALA A 39 13.88 -11.18 7.24
N SER A 40 14.84 -11.58 6.40
CA SER A 40 14.55 -12.16 5.06
C SER A 40 13.64 -11.27 4.20
N ILE A 41 13.85 -9.96 4.26
CA ILE A 41 13.16 -8.97 3.43
C ILE A 41 14.07 -8.62 2.25
N ARG A 42 13.53 -8.73 1.03
CA ARG A 42 14.19 -8.26 -0.20
C ARG A 42 13.59 -6.92 -0.59
N HIS A 43 14.43 -5.90 -0.67
CA HIS A 43 14.05 -4.57 -1.13
C HIS A 43 14.50 -4.40 -2.58
N LEU A 44 13.54 -4.17 -3.47
CA LEU A 44 13.70 -4.19 -4.92
C LEU A 44 13.18 -2.88 -5.53
N PRO A 45 13.65 -2.46 -6.72
CA PRO A 45 13.06 -1.32 -7.42
C PRO A 45 11.65 -1.64 -7.95
N LEU A 46 10.81 -0.61 -8.03
CA LEU A 46 9.51 -0.63 -8.71
C LEU A 46 9.42 0.54 -9.68
N SER A 47 8.91 0.28 -10.89
CA SER A 47 8.57 1.33 -11.85
C SER A 47 7.11 1.20 -12.24
N LEU A 48 6.35 2.26 -12.02
CA LEU A 48 4.91 2.32 -12.35
C LEU A 48 4.66 2.72 -13.81
N GLU A 49 5.70 3.13 -14.53
CA GLU A 49 5.65 3.54 -15.93
C GLU A 49 5.55 2.31 -16.85
N GLU A 50 4.67 2.37 -17.86
CA GLU A 50 4.48 1.28 -18.82
C GLU A 50 5.75 1.03 -19.66
N GLY A 51 6.06 -0.25 -19.93
CA GLY A 51 7.17 -0.66 -20.78
C GLY A 51 8.56 -0.63 -20.11
N THR A 52 8.63 -0.30 -18.83
CA THR A 52 9.89 -0.24 -18.07
C THR A 52 10.26 -1.59 -17.44
N GLN A 53 11.52 -1.76 -17.07
CA GLN A 53 11.92 -2.87 -16.21
C GLN A 53 11.37 -2.64 -14.80
N HIS A 54 10.99 -3.71 -14.08
CA HIS A 54 10.47 -3.68 -12.70
C HIS A 54 9.03 -3.16 -12.53
N GLN A 55 8.14 -3.51 -13.46
CA GLN A 55 6.71 -3.24 -13.31
C GLN A 55 6.09 -4.01 -12.13
N PRO A 56 4.96 -3.52 -11.57
CA PRO A 56 4.17 -4.27 -10.62
C PRO A 56 3.82 -5.68 -11.14
N CYS A 57 3.96 -6.69 -10.29
CA CYS A 57 3.62 -8.07 -10.60
C CYS A 57 2.14 -8.39 -10.29
N PHE A 58 1.58 -7.78 -9.26
CA PHE A 58 0.27 -8.16 -8.69
C PHE A 58 -0.82 -7.12 -8.87
N PHE A 59 -0.47 -5.91 -9.30
CA PHE A 59 -1.41 -4.81 -9.51
C PHE A 59 -1.29 -4.22 -10.91
N GLU A 60 -2.41 -3.91 -11.55
CA GLU A 60 -2.44 -3.22 -12.84
C GLU A 60 -3.18 -1.88 -12.70
N PRO A 61 -2.77 -0.82 -13.41
CA PRO A 61 -3.45 0.47 -13.32
C PRO A 61 -4.84 0.40 -13.97
N TYR A 62 -5.81 1.14 -13.41
CA TYR A 62 -7.12 1.30 -14.02
C TYR A 62 -7.01 2.03 -15.35
N GLN A 63 -7.57 1.43 -16.40
CA GLN A 63 -7.45 1.88 -17.79
C GLN A 63 -8.58 2.81 -18.23
N GLY A 64 -9.61 2.99 -17.40
CA GLY A 64 -10.71 3.89 -17.71
C GLY A 64 -10.31 5.37 -17.70
N LYS A 65 -11.24 6.21 -18.14
CA LYS A 65 -11.11 7.66 -18.08
C LYS A 65 -11.30 8.13 -16.65
N LEU A 66 -10.44 9.04 -16.21
CA LEU A 66 -10.50 9.68 -14.90
C LEU A 66 -10.36 11.20 -15.11
N PRO A 67 -11.08 12.03 -14.33
CA PRO A 67 -10.89 13.48 -14.37
C PRO A 67 -9.49 13.86 -13.85
N LEU A 68 -9.11 15.12 -14.10
CA LEU A 68 -7.91 15.70 -13.47
C LEU A 68 -8.26 16.14 -12.04
N PRO A 69 -7.27 16.23 -11.12
CA PRO A 69 -7.50 16.76 -9.78
C PRO A 69 -7.90 18.24 -9.83
N GLU A 70 -9.07 18.57 -9.28
CA GLU A 70 -9.61 19.93 -9.30
C GLU A 70 -9.00 20.83 -8.22
N LYS A 71 -8.68 20.26 -7.05
CA LYS A 71 -8.22 20.99 -5.86
C LYS A 71 -6.70 21.02 -5.70
N GLU A 72 -5.94 20.67 -6.74
CA GLU A 72 -4.48 20.62 -6.65
C GLU A 72 -3.89 22.02 -6.38
N ASP A 73 -4.43 23.07 -7.01
CA ASP A 73 -3.94 24.43 -6.78
C ASP A 73 -4.29 24.91 -5.35
N GLU A 74 -5.48 24.57 -4.82
CA GLU A 74 -5.88 24.85 -3.42
C GLU A 74 -4.96 24.13 -2.42
N PHE A 75 -4.65 22.86 -2.66
CA PHE A 75 -3.71 22.10 -1.83
C PHE A 75 -2.32 22.76 -1.78
N LEU A 76 -1.85 23.33 -2.90
CA LEU A 76 -0.55 23.99 -2.97
C LEU A 76 -0.51 25.38 -2.32
N GLU A 77 -1.66 26.01 -2.04
CA GLU A 77 -1.71 27.25 -1.26
C GLU A 77 -1.34 27.01 0.21
N VAL A 78 -1.53 25.78 0.71
CA VAL A 78 -1.12 25.38 2.05
C VAL A 78 0.39 25.17 2.07
N THR A 79 1.10 26.08 2.76
CA THR A 79 2.55 25.96 2.90
C THR A 79 2.89 24.84 3.88
N ALA A 80 3.60 23.83 3.39
CA ALA A 80 4.05 22.72 4.22
C ALA A 80 4.99 23.19 5.34
N ASP A 81 4.68 22.80 6.58
CA ASP A 81 5.44 23.17 7.78
C ASP A 81 6.44 22.05 8.13
N PRO A 82 7.77 22.28 8.01
CA PRO A 82 8.77 21.25 8.25
C PRO A 82 8.78 20.72 9.70
N ASP A 83 8.23 21.46 10.65
CA ASP A 83 8.12 21.05 12.06
C ASP A 83 6.84 20.22 12.32
N ARG A 84 5.96 20.08 11.32
CA ARG A 84 4.65 19.42 11.42
C ARG A 84 4.42 18.38 10.32
N ILE A 85 5.39 17.48 10.14
CA ILE A 85 5.38 16.44 9.11
C ILE A 85 4.05 15.68 9.02
N MET A 86 3.52 15.18 10.15
CA MET A 86 2.22 14.46 10.14
C MET A 86 1.05 15.30 9.64
N TRP A 87 1.04 16.61 9.91
CA TRP A 87 -0.04 17.48 9.45
C TRP A 87 0.02 17.68 7.94
N ASN A 88 1.23 17.85 7.39
CA ASN A 88 1.43 17.94 5.96
C ASN A 88 1.01 16.66 5.23
N ASN A 89 1.38 15.49 5.77
CA ASN A 89 0.95 14.22 5.21
C ASN A 89 -0.57 14.06 5.24
N ARG A 90 -1.22 14.49 6.32
CA ARG A 90 -2.68 14.44 6.41
C ARG A 90 -3.39 15.37 5.43
N ASP A 91 -2.83 16.55 5.15
CA ASP A 91 -3.35 17.42 4.10
C ASP A 91 -3.21 16.76 2.71
N LEU A 92 -2.10 16.05 2.47
CA LEU A 92 -1.89 15.27 1.25
C LEU A 92 -2.82 14.05 1.16
N GLU A 93 -3.07 13.33 2.26
CA GLU A 93 -4.07 12.26 2.33
C GLU A 93 -5.44 12.80 1.96
N TYR A 94 -5.89 13.90 2.58
CA TYR A 94 -7.18 14.49 2.29
C TYR A 94 -7.31 14.88 0.81
N PHE A 95 -6.27 15.49 0.24
CA PHE A 95 -6.24 15.83 -1.19
C PHE A 95 -6.39 14.59 -2.08
N LEU A 96 -5.63 13.52 -1.81
CA LEU A 96 -5.70 12.27 -2.59
C LEU A 96 -7.05 11.57 -2.43
N CYS A 97 -7.56 11.45 -1.21
CA CYS A 97 -8.84 10.79 -0.91
C CYS A 97 -10.03 11.56 -1.48
N ASP A 98 -10.00 12.89 -1.47
CA ASP A 98 -11.00 13.75 -2.12
C ASP A 98 -10.98 13.52 -3.64
N HIS A 99 -9.80 13.50 -4.25
CA HIS A 99 -9.68 13.21 -5.68
C HIS A 99 -10.13 11.78 -6.04
N PHE A 100 -9.81 10.77 -5.20
CA PHE A 100 -10.30 9.40 -5.39
C PHE A 100 -11.83 9.36 -5.34
N SER A 101 -12.44 10.06 -4.37
CA SER A 101 -13.89 10.11 -4.23
C SER A 101 -14.55 10.74 -5.47
N GLN A 102 -14.02 11.88 -5.95
CA GLN A 102 -14.48 12.51 -7.19
C GLN A 102 -14.34 11.60 -8.42
N CYS A 103 -13.22 10.89 -8.53
CA CYS A 103 -13.01 9.94 -9.62
C CYS A 103 -14.02 8.78 -9.55
N TRP A 104 -14.32 8.28 -8.36
CA TRP A 104 -15.31 7.23 -8.18
C TRP A 104 -16.71 7.68 -8.62
N GLU A 105 -17.15 8.86 -8.17
CA GLU A 105 -18.42 9.48 -8.56
C GLU A 105 -18.49 9.68 -10.08
N TYR A 106 -17.44 10.26 -10.68
CA TYR A 106 -17.33 10.43 -12.12
C TYR A 106 -17.50 9.10 -12.88
N THR A 107 -16.82 8.03 -12.44
CA THR A 107 -16.93 6.73 -13.11
C THR A 107 -18.33 6.12 -13.00
N CYS A 108 -19.01 6.32 -11.87
CA CYS A 108 -20.40 5.89 -11.69
C CYS A 108 -21.34 6.59 -12.68
N GLU A 109 -21.13 7.88 -12.94
CA GLU A 109 -21.99 8.67 -13.84
C GLU A 109 -21.68 8.43 -15.31
N VAL A 110 -20.40 8.44 -15.69
CA VAL A 110 -19.97 8.49 -17.09
C VAL A 110 -19.73 7.11 -17.68
N CYS A 111 -19.30 6.14 -16.86
CA CYS A 111 -18.91 4.80 -17.31
C CYS A 111 -19.45 3.68 -16.39
N PRO A 112 -20.77 3.57 -16.14
CA PRO A 112 -21.33 2.62 -15.16
C PRO A 112 -21.08 1.15 -15.50
N HIS A 113 -20.71 0.84 -16.74
CA HIS A 113 -20.36 -0.52 -17.18
C HIS A 113 -18.87 -0.87 -17.05
N ASN A 114 -18.03 0.09 -16.62
CA ASN A 114 -16.60 -0.07 -16.45
C ASN A 114 -16.15 0.58 -15.15
N LEU A 115 -16.81 0.22 -14.04
CA LEU A 115 -16.44 0.72 -12.72
C LEU A 115 -15.02 0.26 -12.34
N PRO A 116 -14.28 1.04 -11.54
CA PRO A 116 -13.00 0.59 -11.06
C PRO A 116 -13.13 -0.70 -10.21
N PRO A 117 -12.26 -1.71 -10.41
CA PRO A 117 -12.32 -2.98 -9.69
C PRO A 117 -11.95 -2.89 -8.20
N SER A 118 -11.37 -1.77 -7.77
CA SER A 118 -10.92 -1.47 -6.41
C SER A 118 -11.08 0.03 -6.15
N GLY A 119 -10.83 0.48 -4.92
CA GLY A 119 -10.86 1.90 -4.55
C GLY A 119 -12.08 2.29 -3.74
N ILE A 120 -12.98 1.34 -3.46
CA ILE A 120 -14.10 1.56 -2.56
C ILE A 120 -13.57 1.69 -1.14
N TYR A 121 -14.01 2.73 -0.45
CA TYR A 121 -13.70 2.94 0.95
C TYR A 121 -14.09 1.72 1.80
N ARG A 122 -13.19 1.33 2.71
CA ARG A 122 -13.40 0.26 3.67
C ARG A 122 -12.99 0.71 5.07
N GLU A 123 -13.75 0.26 6.05
CA GLU A 123 -13.41 0.47 7.45
C GLU A 123 -12.31 -0.50 7.87
N ILE A 124 -11.22 0.00 8.44
CA ILE A 124 -10.11 -0.83 8.96
C ILE A 124 -10.64 -1.85 9.97
N GLY A 125 -11.64 -1.45 10.77
CA GLY A 125 -12.29 -2.28 11.79
C GLY A 125 -13.09 -3.48 11.23
N ASP A 126 -13.45 -3.49 9.95
CA ASP A 126 -14.14 -4.63 9.32
C ASP A 126 -13.20 -5.84 9.15
N TYR A 127 -11.90 -5.62 9.27
CA TYR A 127 -10.88 -6.63 9.09
C TYR A 127 -10.24 -7.01 10.42
N LYS A 128 -9.74 -8.25 10.47
CA LYS A 128 -9.04 -8.78 11.65
C LYS A 128 -7.56 -8.41 11.60
N PHE A 129 -7.26 -7.13 11.41
CA PHE A 129 -5.90 -6.60 11.49
C PHE A 129 -5.48 -6.44 12.95
N GLY A 130 -4.17 -6.36 13.17
CA GLY A 130 -3.58 -5.90 14.41
C GLY A 130 -3.67 -4.38 14.54
N GLN A 131 -2.80 -3.82 15.38
CA GLN A 131 -2.69 -2.37 15.52
C GLN A 131 -1.86 -1.82 14.35
N LEU A 132 -2.51 -1.16 13.40
CA LEU A 132 -1.89 -0.52 12.25
C LEU A 132 -1.51 0.94 12.55
N LEU A 133 -0.95 1.19 13.74
CA LEU A 133 -0.43 2.49 14.14
C LEU A 133 0.61 2.37 15.26
N GLU A 134 1.50 3.35 15.35
CA GLU A 134 2.30 3.68 16.54
C GLU A 134 2.27 5.19 16.75
N CYS A 135 2.23 5.64 18.01
CA CYS A 135 2.20 7.07 18.36
C CYS A 135 3.01 7.43 19.63
N ILE A 136 3.76 6.48 20.19
CA ILE A 136 4.52 6.68 21.43
C ILE A 136 6.01 6.91 21.14
N THR A 137 6.65 5.94 20.48
CA THR A 137 8.08 6.02 20.14
C THR A 137 8.29 6.49 18.70
N PHE A 138 7.39 6.09 17.82
CA PHE A 138 7.35 6.43 16.41
C PHE A 138 5.94 6.89 16.09
N THR A 139 5.78 7.69 15.05
CA THR A 139 4.47 8.19 14.60
C THR A 139 4.20 7.71 13.18
N TRP A 140 3.30 6.76 13.05
CA TRP A 140 2.78 6.31 11.76
C TRP A 140 1.42 5.63 11.95
N GLU A 141 0.59 5.65 10.92
CA GLU A 141 -0.69 4.94 10.93
C GLU A 141 -1.16 4.59 9.51
N ALA A 142 -1.92 3.51 9.38
CA ALA A 142 -2.68 3.23 8.17
C ALA A 142 -3.98 4.06 8.19
N VAL A 143 -4.15 4.94 7.21
CA VAL A 143 -5.24 5.93 7.17
C VAL A 143 -6.38 5.55 6.24
N ALA A 144 -6.06 4.84 5.16
CA ALA A 144 -7.05 4.36 4.20
C ALA A 144 -6.74 2.93 3.75
N ILE A 145 -7.78 2.16 3.45
CA ILE A 145 -7.67 0.81 2.91
C ILE A 145 -8.72 0.57 1.84
N THR A 146 -8.42 -0.34 0.92
CA THR A 146 -9.40 -0.87 -0.03
C THR A 146 -9.08 -2.32 -0.37
N ASP A 147 -10.12 -3.04 -0.75
CA ASP A 147 -10.03 -4.39 -1.27
C ASP A 147 -10.77 -4.51 -2.61
N TYR A 148 -10.96 -5.75 -3.07
CA TYR A 148 -11.68 -6.08 -4.28
C TYR A 148 -13.05 -6.65 -3.89
N PRO A 149 -14.12 -5.83 -3.87
CA PRO A 149 -15.47 -6.27 -3.48
C PRO A 149 -15.98 -7.41 -4.37
N GLU A 150 -15.66 -7.33 -5.65
CA GLU A 150 -16.08 -8.27 -6.66
C GLU A 150 -15.00 -9.32 -6.85
N GLY A 151 -15.19 -10.49 -6.23
CA GLY A 151 -14.36 -11.66 -6.45
C GLY A 151 -13.63 -12.17 -5.21
N ASN A 152 -12.90 -13.27 -5.40
CA ASN A 152 -12.12 -13.91 -4.36
C ASN A 152 -10.64 -13.55 -4.54
N TYR A 153 -10.31 -12.27 -4.34
CA TYR A 153 -8.94 -11.78 -4.50
C TYR A 153 -8.26 -11.59 -3.13
N PRO A 154 -7.04 -12.14 -2.93
CA PRO A 154 -6.31 -11.94 -1.70
C PRO A 154 -5.61 -10.58 -1.65
N HIS A 155 -5.52 -9.88 -2.79
CA HIS A 155 -4.94 -8.56 -2.96
C HIS A 155 -5.60 -7.52 -2.06
N PHE A 156 -4.80 -6.54 -1.66
CA PHE A 156 -5.23 -5.46 -0.78
C PHE A 156 -4.47 -4.18 -1.10
N LYS A 157 -5.02 -3.02 -0.74
CA LYS A 157 -4.29 -1.75 -0.84
C LYS A 157 -4.46 -0.94 0.44
N ALA A 158 -3.42 -0.20 0.80
CA ALA A 158 -3.43 0.64 1.97
C ALA A 158 -2.72 1.98 1.70
N MET A 159 -3.11 3.01 2.42
CA MET A 159 -2.38 4.26 2.54
C MET A 159 -1.84 4.35 3.96
N VAL A 160 -0.56 4.67 4.09
CA VAL A 160 0.16 4.72 5.38
C VAL A 160 0.89 6.04 5.48
N GLU A 161 0.66 6.76 6.57
CA GLU A 161 1.36 8.00 6.88
C GLU A 161 2.47 7.76 7.90
N SER A 162 3.55 8.52 7.81
CA SER A 162 4.65 8.48 8.77
C SER A 162 5.30 9.85 8.92
N ASP A 163 5.69 10.20 10.16
CA ASP A 163 6.46 11.42 10.43
C ASP A 163 7.96 11.29 10.06
N ALA A 164 8.38 10.14 9.54
CA ALA A 164 9.74 9.96 9.05
C ALA A 164 10.01 10.80 7.80
N VAL A 165 11.24 11.29 7.69
CA VAL A 165 11.76 11.86 6.44
C VAL A 165 11.90 10.74 5.40
N GLY A 166 11.36 10.95 4.20
CA GLY A 166 11.49 9.98 3.12
C GLY A 166 12.92 9.87 2.58
N ASP A 167 13.41 8.64 2.46
CA ASP A 167 14.64 8.29 1.74
C ASP A 167 14.50 6.90 1.08
N ASP A 168 15.61 6.34 0.59
CA ASP A 168 15.59 5.04 -0.10
C ASP A 168 15.34 3.84 0.83
N ARG A 169 15.35 4.00 2.16
CA ARG A 169 15.15 2.90 3.11
C ARG A 169 13.67 2.66 3.35
N LEU A 170 13.31 1.39 3.61
CA LEU A 170 11.96 1.04 4.06
C LEU A 170 11.69 1.57 5.47
N LEU A 171 10.46 2.02 5.69
CA LEU A 171 9.98 2.50 6.96
C LEU A 171 9.32 1.36 7.76
N ARG A 172 9.45 1.46 9.08
CA ARG A 172 8.84 0.55 10.04
C ARG A 172 7.33 0.39 9.80
N GLY A 173 6.60 1.50 9.68
CA GLY A 173 5.15 1.49 9.49
C GLY A 173 4.71 0.82 8.19
N GLU A 174 5.50 0.96 7.12
CA GLU A 174 5.24 0.27 5.85
C GLU A 174 5.33 -1.25 6.03
N ILE A 175 6.43 -1.74 6.60
CA ILE A 175 6.65 -3.18 6.76
C ILE A 175 5.63 -3.77 7.72
N MET A 176 5.32 -3.09 8.83
CA MET A 176 4.32 -3.54 9.79
C MET A 176 2.92 -3.64 9.18
N THR A 177 2.54 -2.64 8.36
CA THR A 177 1.27 -2.66 7.64
C THR A 177 1.21 -3.82 6.64
N ILE A 178 2.29 -4.01 5.88
CA ILE A 178 2.41 -5.11 4.91
C ILE A 178 2.26 -6.47 5.61
N THR A 179 3.03 -6.74 6.66
CA THR A 179 3.03 -8.07 7.30
C THR A 179 1.70 -8.40 7.98
N ASP A 180 1.10 -7.44 8.67
CA ASP A 180 -0.14 -7.66 9.40
C ASP A 180 -1.32 -7.91 8.44
N ILE A 181 -1.46 -7.06 7.40
CA ILE A 181 -2.52 -7.22 6.40
C ILE A 181 -2.34 -8.55 5.66
N MET A 182 -1.12 -8.87 5.19
CA MET A 182 -0.85 -10.16 4.55
C MET A 182 -1.25 -11.35 5.44
N ALA A 183 -0.86 -11.32 6.73
CA ALA A 183 -1.18 -12.38 7.66
C ALA A 183 -2.69 -12.52 7.90
N ALA A 184 -3.40 -11.40 7.98
CA ALA A 184 -4.85 -11.37 8.11
C ALA A 184 -5.57 -11.92 6.86
N ARG A 185 -5.16 -11.52 5.65
CA ARG A 185 -5.70 -12.07 4.38
C ARG A 185 -5.46 -13.59 4.30
N LEU A 186 -4.26 -14.05 4.68
CA LEU A 186 -3.95 -15.49 4.76
C LEU A 186 -4.72 -16.24 5.89
N ARG A 187 -5.39 -15.53 6.80
CA ARG A 187 -6.27 -16.11 7.82
C ARG A 187 -7.74 -16.14 7.38
N THR A 188 -8.14 -15.30 6.43
CA THR A 188 -9.50 -15.19 5.93
C THR A 188 -9.98 -16.49 5.27
N LYS A 189 -11.19 -16.93 5.61
CA LYS A 189 -11.74 -18.22 5.15
C LYS A 189 -12.11 -18.24 3.67
N SER A 190 -12.69 -17.16 3.14
CA SER A 190 -13.01 -17.06 1.70
C SER A 190 -11.76 -17.15 0.83
N LEU A 191 -10.64 -16.61 1.32
CA LEU A 191 -9.35 -16.57 0.62
C LEU A 191 -8.51 -17.86 0.74
N ARG A 192 -9.07 -18.97 1.24
CA ARG A 192 -8.35 -20.24 1.44
C ARG A 192 -7.62 -20.79 0.19
N PRO A 193 -8.13 -20.64 -1.05
CA PRO A 193 -7.42 -21.13 -2.23
C PRO A 193 -6.07 -20.44 -2.50
N HIS A 194 -5.85 -19.26 -1.92
CA HIS A 194 -4.66 -18.45 -2.17
C HIS A 194 -3.55 -18.76 -1.16
N ILE A 195 -2.29 -18.69 -1.57
CA ILE A 195 -1.12 -18.81 -0.67
C ILE A 195 -0.27 -17.53 -0.66
N VAL A 196 -0.53 -16.62 -1.61
CA VAL A 196 0.04 -15.28 -1.67
C VAL A 196 -1.08 -14.27 -1.43
N ALA A 197 -0.80 -13.22 -0.65
CA ALA A 197 -1.71 -12.11 -0.43
C ALA A 197 -0.98 -10.78 -0.75
N PRO A 198 -0.92 -10.37 -2.02
CA PRO A 198 -0.19 -9.18 -2.40
C PRO A 198 -0.79 -7.91 -1.80
N ILE A 199 0.04 -6.91 -1.55
CA ILE A 199 -0.41 -5.59 -1.09
C ILE A 199 0.26 -4.48 -1.89
N LEU A 200 -0.53 -3.44 -2.20
CA LEU A 200 -0.04 -2.16 -2.69
C LEU A 200 -0.12 -1.14 -1.55
N VAL A 201 0.96 -0.44 -1.24
CA VAL A 201 0.96 0.61 -0.21
C VAL A 201 1.30 1.95 -0.84
N LEU A 202 0.45 2.95 -0.62
CA LEU A 202 0.79 4.36 -0.80
C LEU A 202 1.38 4.86 0.52
N SER A 203 2.70 5.02 0.60
CA SER A 203 3.34 5.50 1.81
C SER A 203 3.61 7.00 1.71
N LEU A 204 2.92 7.77 2.54
CA LEU A 204 3.04 9.21 2.72
C LEU A 204 4.07 9.49 3.82
N MET A 205 5.05 10.33 3.53
CA MET A 205 6.17 10.61 4.42
C MET A 205 6.79 11.97 4.16
N GLY A 206 7.55 12.45 5.14
CA GLY A 206 8.29 13.71 5.04
C GLY A 206 7.39 14.89 4.66
N LEU A 207 7.94 15.85 3.92
CA LEU A 207 7.22 17.06 3.53
C LEU A 207 6.36 16.79 2.28
N CYS A 208 5.22 16.10 2.44
CA CYS A 208 4.32 15.75 1.33
C CYS A 208 4.97 14.88 0.24
N HIS A 209 5.68 13.82 0.61
CA HIS A 209 6.21 12.85 -0.35
C HIS A 209 5.42 11.54 -0.31
N VAL A 210 5.26 10.90 -1.46
CA VAL A 210 4.66 9.57 -1.56
C VAL A 210 5.62 8.61 -2.26
N ARG A 211 5.71 7.37 -1.81
CA ARG A 211 6.14 6.26 -2.67
C ARG A 211 5.10 5.16 -2.70
N VAL A 212 5.15 4.40 -3.77
CA VAL A 212 4.33 3.19 -3.93
C VAL A 212 5.20 1.98 -3.62
N LEU A 213 4.68 1.12 -2.76
CA LEU A 213 5.23 -0.20 -2.51
C LEU A 213 4.31 -1.26 -3.10
N GLU A 214 4.89 -2.25 -3.76
CA GLU A 214 4.22 -3.53 -4.00
C GLU A 214 4.94 -4.60 -3.18
N ALA A 215 4.19 -5.38 -2.41
CA ALA A 215 4.77 -6.47 -1.64
C ALA A 215 4.06 -7.80 -1.83
N ASP A 216 4.85 -8.87 -1.77
CA ASP A 216 4.41 -10.26 -1.76
C ASP A 216 5.30 -11.10 -0.82
N PHE A 217 4.76 -12.22 -0.32
CA PHE A 217 5.54 -13.20 0.42
C PHE A 217 5.60 -14.50 -0.38
N ASP A 218 6.79 -14.87 -0.86
CA ASP A 218 6.98 -16.04 -1.73
C ASP A 218 6.99 -17.37 -0.96
N GLY A 219 7.08 -17.32 0.37
CA GLY A 219 7.18 -18.47 1.27
C GLY A 219 8.50 -18.49 2.05
N GLU A 220 9.51 -17.79 1.54
CA GLU A 220 10.84 -17.68 2.12
C GLU A 220 11.19 -16.22 2.43
N ASN A 221 10.92 -15.32 1.48
CA ASN A 221 11.29 -13.92 1.55
C ASN A 221 10.05 -13.02 1.41
N LEU A 222 10.05 -11.93 2.17
CA LEU A 222 9.13 -10.83 1.94
C LEU A 222 9.75 -9.93 0.87
N ASN A 223 9.17 -9.97 -0.33
CA ASN A 223 9.59 -9.14 -1.45
C ASN A 223 8.85 -7.81 -1.35
N ILE A 224 9.58 -6.70 -1.22
CA ILE A 224 9.03 -5.34 -1.22
C ILE A 224 9.70 -4.57 -2.36
N ARG A 225 8.91 -4.20 -3.36
CA ARG A 225 9.32 -3.38 -4.49
C ARG A 225 8.91 -1.94 -4.22
N SER A 226 9.82 -0.97 -4.32
CA SER A 226 9.54 0.45 -4.03
C SER A 226 9.74 1.36 -5.24
N SER A 227 8.81 2.29 -5.46
CA SER A 227 8.99 3.34 -6.46
C SER A 227 9.97 4.42 -5.99
N LYS A 228 10.30 5.34 -6.90
CA LYS A 228 10.81 6.66 -6.52
C LYS A 228 9.84 7.38 -5.58
N LEU A 229 10.36 8.38 -4.85
CA LEU A 229 9.54 9.35 -4.12
C LEU A 229 8.93 10.36 -5.12
N TYR A 230 7.63 10.53 -5.05
CA TYR A 230 6.88 11.59 -5.73
C TYR A 230 6.76 12.77 -4.78
N ASP A 231 7.23 13.93 -5.23
CA ASP A 231 7.20 15.19 -4.50
C ASP A 231 5.88 15.93 -4.79
N PHE A 232 5.10 16.20 -3.74
CA PHE A 232 3.86 16.99 -3.80
C PHE A 232 4.00 18.36 -3.13
N THR A 233 5.23 18.82 -2.84
CA THR A 233 5.47 20.23 -2.47
C THR A 233 5.25 21.19 -3.64
N LYS A 234 5.01 20.64 -4.83
CA LYS A 234 4.81 21.31 -6.12
C LYS A 234 3.72 20.57 -6.86
N LYS A 235 3.13 21.24 -7.85
CA LYS A 235 2.16 20.63 -8.77
C LYS A 235 2.72 19.37 -9.42
N ASN A 236 2.00 18.27 -9.27
CA ASN A 236 2.41 16.95 -9.73
C ASN A 236 1.19 16.14 -10.18
N THR A 237 0.40 16.74 -11.07
CA THR A 237 -0.83 16.19 -11.62
C THR A 237 -0.63 14.77 -12.19
N ASP A 238 0.49 14.53 -12.86
CA ASP A 238 0.82 13.21 -13.43
C ASP A 238 0.96 12.15 -12.34
N ALA A 239 1.61 12.47 -11.21
CA ALA A 239 1.70 11.55 -10.08
C ALA A 239 0.32 11.32 -9.45
N VAL A 240 -0.50 12.37 -9.27
CA VAL A 240 -1.87 12.20 -8.75
C VAL A 240 -2.66 11.21 -9.61
N GLN A 241 -2.63 11.38 -10.94
CA GLN A 241 -3.32 10.48 -11.86
C GLN A 241 -2.75 9.06 -11.80
N LEU A 242 -1.43 8.92 -11.75
CA LEU A 242 -0.76 7.62 -11.66
C LEU A 242 -1.16 6.87 -10.38
N LEU A 243 -1.09 7.54 -9.22
CA LEU A 243 -1.48 6.98 -7.93
C LEU A 243 -2.96 6.58 -7.93
N THR A 244 -3.83 7.44 -8.46
CA THR A 244 -5.28 7.15 -8.59
C THR A 244 -5.53 5.91 -9.44
N ARG A 245 -4.85 5.79 -10.59
CA ARG A 245 -4.98 4.61 -11.46
C ARG A 245 -4.57 3.33 -10.74
N TYR A 246 -3.50 3.35 -9.95
CA TYR A 246 -3.10 2.17 -9.16
C TYR A 246 -4.02 1.90 -7.97
N TRP A 247 -4.56 2.92 -7.32
CA TRP A 247 -5.54 2.77 -6.23
C TRP A 247 -6.84 2.10 -6.74
N PHE A 248 -7.27 2.48 -7.93
CA PHE A 248 -8.45 1.95 -8.62
C PHE A 248 -8.19 0.69 -9.44
N GLY A 249 -6.91 0.38 -9.66
CA GLY A 249 -6.42 -0.67 -10.53
C GLY A 249 -6.84 -2.09 -10.17
N GLY A 250 -6.72 -2.98 -11.15
CA GLY A 250 -7.06 -4.40 -11.05
C GLY A 250 -6.03 -5.24 -10.31
N ALA A 251 -6.46 -6.45 -9.96
CA ALA A 251 -5.60 -7.51 -9.43
C ALA A 251 -5.06 -8.36 -10.59
N ARG A 252 -3.76 -8.66 -10.60
CA ARG A 252 -3.10 -9.54 -11.59
C ARG A 252 -2.29 -10.64 -10.90
N ASP A 253 -1.80 -11.57 -11.72
CA ASP A 253 -1.02 -12.78 -11.37
C ASP A 253 -1.74 -13.83 -10.51
N GLN A 254 -1.24 -15.07 -10.59
CA GLN A 254 -1.75 -16.20 -9.81
C GLN A 254 -1.25 -16.15 -8.37
N THR A 255 -2.21 -16.19 -7.44
CA THR A 255 -1.96 -16.20 -6.00
C THR A 255 -2.25 -17.55 -5.35
N MET A 256 -2.68 -18.54 -6.14
CA MET A 256 -2.97 -19.91 -5.71
C MET A 256 -1.72 -20.79 -5.81
N MET A 257 -1.72 -21.90 -5.06
CA MET A 257 -0.67 -22.92 -5.17
C MET A 257 -0.77 -23.60 -6.55
N LYS A 258 0.37 -23.76 -7.24
CA LYS A 258 0.46 -24.54 -8.48
C LYS A 258 0.38 -26.04 -8.20
#